data_AF-A0A7C8IHC6-F1
#
_entry.id   AF-A0A7C8IHC6-F1
#
_cell.length_a   1.000
_cell.length_b   1.000
_cell.length_c   1.000
_cell.angle_alpha   90.00
_cell.angle_beta   90.00
_cell.angle_gamma   90.00
#
_symmetry.space_group_name_H-M   'P 1'
#
loop_
_entity.id
_entity.type
_entity.pdbx_description
1 polymer ?
#
loop_
_entity_poly.entity_id
_entity_poly.type
_entity_poly.pdbx_seq_one_letter_code
_entity_poly.pdbx_strand_id
1 'polypeptide(L)'
;MKGSLFVAGTVLSAIGYAVPLEKRKADYISSCGETWMAGDNVNSNAGKIARVGYNSAVDSFCAKAGGQTVAANKFLSMVARVWLDYGENPTSTGLNGFVYFEIHNKRGGDHVVNTDNCKTYLKKLSSGGECYGKDNHDTKGGTYQVGADDVSYHALANKLPSSFESMDKTVTSDSAITALGDGGKGNTLAPFPTYVFNDVVPVKCHSHNDYERDTALYSALQAGCISVEADVYNKGGKLIVSHDDPGDSGPTFQDLYVTPLKDLLDQRGAIFPGKPDQGLDLLVDFKGAGDQTWDLVVQALQPLRDAGYLSHYDNGFQKRLVTVIASGNAVVDGDVPEPIAKVRDANPGQALFVDARVDKDMSKFDTSNSYLASADFKKAVQGGGGQVSGGNLQKLRDQLKAAHDKGFAVRYWDVASEGQWQQLIDEGVDRLNVDNLQNVAKLDFKL
;
A
#
# COMPACT_ATOMS: atom_id res chain seq x y z
N MET A 1 71.53 19.21 5.67
CA MET A 1 70.37 20.03 6.09
C MET A 1 69.85 20.72 4.84
N LYS A 2 68.65 20.53 4.29
CA LYS A 2 67.38 19.84 4.58
C LYS A 2 66.88 19.43 3.17
N GLY A 3 66.59 18.18 2.82
CA GLY A 3 65.44 17.40 3.30
C GLY A 3 64.37 17.34 2.20
N SER A 4 64.60 16.57 1.13
CA SER A 4 63.60 16.29 0.09
C SER A 4 62.55 15.32 0.64
N LEU A 5 61.31 15.78 0.76
CA LEU A 5 60.16 14.95 1.12
C LEU A 5 59.78 14.07 -0.09
N PHE A 6 60.11 12.79 -0.02
CA PHE A 6 59.42 11.74 -0.78
C PHE A 6 58.07 11.50 -0.09
N VAL A 7 56.97 11.81 -0.78
CA VAL A 7 55.64 11.34 -0.38
C VAL A 7 55.51 9.90 -0.88
N ALA A 8 55.67 8.95 0.04
CA ALA A 8 55.39 7.56 -0.19
C ALA A 8 53.88 7.39 -0.48
N GLY A 9 53.56 6.78 -1.62
CA GLY A 9 52.21 6.37 -1.96
C GLY A 9 51.68 5.42 -0.89
N THR A 10 50.66 5.87 -0.17
CA THR A 10 49.88 4.99 0.70
C THR A 10 48.73 4.46 -0.15
N VAL A 11 48.89 3.25 -0.68
CA VAL A 11 47.76 2.46 -1.17
C VAL A 11 46.96 2.09 0.07
N LEU A 12 45.96 2.92 0.41
CA LEU A 12 44.90 2.46 1.31
C LEU A 12 44.07 1.45 0.51
N SER A 13 44.43 0.17 0.67
CA SER A 13 43.44 -0.90 0.62
C SER A 13 42.43 -0.63 1.73
N ALA A 14 41.40 0.16 1.44
CA ALA A 14 40.16 0.11 2.18
C ALA A 14 39.50 -1.22 1.82
N ILE A 15 39.88 -2.24 2.58
CA ILE A 15 39.17 -3.50 2.72
C ILE A 15 37.69 -3.13 2.85
N GLY A 16 36.92 -3.49 1.83
CA GLY A 16 35.47 -3.40 1.89
C GLY A 16 35.03 -4.25 3.07
N TYR A 17 34.64 -3.61 4.16
CA TYR A 17 33.84 -4.25 5.19
C TYR A 17 32.43 -4.39 4.63
N ALA A 18 32.25 -5.31 3.68
CA ALA A 18 30.99 -6.03 3.64
C ALA A 18 31.10 -7.03 4.79
N VAL A 19 30.60 -6.64 5.96
CA VAL A 19 30.17 -7.62 6.95
C VAL A 19 28.81 -8.10 6.41
N PRO A 20 28.69 -9.33 5.88
CA PRO A 20 27.38 -9.87 5.62
C PRO A 20 26.68 -10.00 6.98
N LEU A 21 25.43 -9.56 7.05
CA LEU A 21 24.58 -9.67 8.23
C LEU A 21 24.53 -11.13 8.70
N GLU A 22 25.33 -11.48 9.71
CA GLU A 22 25.17 -12.76 10.40
C GLU A 22 23.98 -12.71 11.36
N LYS A 23 22.99 -13.51 10.96
CA LYS A 23 22.27 -14.51 11.76
C LYS A 23 20.83 -14.20 12.22
N ARG A 24 19.93 -15.06 11.72
CA ARG A 24 18.55 -15.29 12.16
C ARG A 24 18.46 -15.76 13.62
N LYS A 25 17.29 -15.47 14.23
CA LYS A 25 16.65 -16.22 15.32
C LYS A 25 15.12 -16.40 15.12
N ALA A 26 14.61 -16.38 13.89
CA ALA A 26 13.16 -16.57 13.63
C ALA A 26 12.83 -17.10 12.21
N ASP A 27 11.60 -17.60 12.05
CA ASP A 27 11.03 -18.35 10.90
C ASP A 27 10.61 -17.49 9.69
N TYR A 28 11.33 -16.40 9.45
CA TYR A 28 10.99 -15.40 8.41
C TYR A 28 12.10 -15.40 7.35
N ILE A 29 11.73 -15.41 6.07
CA ILE A 29 12.68 -15.57 4.95
C ILE A 29 12.97 -14.21 4.33
N SER A 30 14.21 -13.75 4.43
CA SER A 30 14.82 -12.87 3.42
C SER A 30 15.58 -13.77 2.48
N SER A 31 15.28 -13.71 1.18
CA SER A 31 16.06 -14.44 0.18
C SER A 31 17.21 -13.60 -0.36
N CYS A 32 18.04 -13.03 0.54
CA CYS A 32 19.15 -12.11 0.25
C CYS A 32 18.79 -10.71 -0.32
N GLY A 33 17.51 -10.35 -0.37
CA GLY A 33 17.07 -8.97 -0.63
C GLY A 33 16.74 -8.22 0.66
N GLU A 34 16.44 -6.93 0.53
CA GLU A 34 15.99 -6.09 1.66
C GLU A 34 14.57 -6.42 2.15
N THR A 35 13.81 -7.18 1.36
CA THR A 35 12.40 -7.51 1.64
C THR A 35 12.26 -8.91 2.20
N TRP A 36 11.54 -9.04 3.32
CA TRP A 36 11.28 -10.28 4.04
C TRP A 36 9.85 -10.78 3.82
N MET A 37 9.65 -12.10 3.89
CA MET A 37 8.36 -12.76 3.71
C MET A 37 8.17 -13.95 4.64
N ALA A 38 6.90 -14.27 4.91
CA ALA A 38 6.52 -15.43 5.72
C ALA A 38 6.98 -16.73 5.04
N GLY A 39 7.59 -17.63 5.80
CA GLY A 39 8.03 -18.93 5.29
C GLY A 39 6.87 -19.86 4.95
N ASP A 40 6.03 -20.11 5.96
CA ASP A 40 4.81 -20.88 5.83
C ASP A 40 3.59 -19.96 5.71
N ASN A 41 2.45 -20.53 5.32
CA ASN A 41 1.19 -19.80 5.34
C ASN A 41 0.86 -19.37 6.77
N VAL A 42 0.36 -18.16 6.92
CA VAL A 42 -0.05 -17.61 8.22
C VAL A 42 -1.47 -17.07 8.12
N ASN A 43 -2.06 -16.72 9.26
CA ASN A 43 -3.28 -15.94 9.30
C ASN A 43 -3.01 -14.61 10.02
N SER A 44 -3.35 -13.50 9.37
CA SER A 44 -3.31 -12.16 9.97
C SER A 44 -4.69 -11.74 10.48
N ASN A 45 -4.76 -10.55 11.08
CA ASN A 45 -5.98 -9.89 11.52
C ASN A 45 -6.79 -10.76 12.47
N ALA A 46 -6.19 -11.13 13.60
CA ALA A 46 -6.75 -12.05 14.59
C ALA A 46 -7.18 -13.41 13.98
N GLY A 47 -6.41 -13.90 13.01
CA GLY A 47 -6.62 -15.20 12.38
C GLY A 47 -7.70 -15.22 11.30
N LYS A 48 -8.21 -14.06 10.87
CA LYS A 48 -9.33 -13.96 9.92
C LYS A 48 -8.90 -13.96 8.46
N ILE A 49 -7.67 -13.55 8.16
CA ILE A 49 -7.21 -13.41 6.77
C ILE A 49 -6.05 -14.37 6.53
N ALA A 50 -6.26 -15.36 5.67
CA ALA A 50 -5.22 -16.29 5.26
C ALA A 50 -4.20 -15.60 4.35
N ARG A 51 -2.91 -15.88 4.60
CA ARG A 51 -1.78 -15.27 3.92
C ARG A 51 -0.85 -16.35 3.38
N VAL A 52 -0.44 -16.20 2.12
CA VAL A 52 0.41 -17.17 1.42
C VAL A 52 1.87 -16.97 1.82
N GLY A 53 2.50 -18.01 2.33
CA GLY A 53 3.94 -18.03 2.60
C GLY A 53 4.76 -18.51 1.41
N TYR A 54 6.06 -18.29 1.50
CA TYR A 54 7.06 -18.66 0.51
C TYR A 54 6.97 -20.12 0.05
N ASN A 55 6.85 -21.06 0.99
CA ASN A 55 6.87 -22.49 0.67
C ASN A 55 5.69 -22.89 -0.23
N SER A 56 4.51 -22.31 -0.01
CA SER A 56 3.33 -22.49 -0.88
C SER A 56 3.51 -21.85 -2.25
N ALA A 57 4.12 -20.66 -2.29
CA ALA A 57 4.46 -19.99 -3.55
C ALA A 57 5.45 -20.82 -4.39
N VAL A 58 6.47 -21.42 -3.76
CA VAL A 58 7.41 -22.35 -4.40
C VAL A 58 6.68 -23.58 -4.95
N ASP A 59 5.78 -24.18 -4.17
CA ASP A 59 5.02 -25.35 -4.62
C ASP A 59 4.18 -25.03 -5.86
N SER A 60 3.53 -23.87 -5.89
CA SER A 60 2.78 -23.37 -7.06
C SER A 60 3.69 -23.19 -8.28
N PHE A 61 4.83 -22.51 -8.11
CA PHE A 61 5.78 -22.28 -9.20
C PHE A 61 6.31 -23.58 -9.79
N CYS A 62 6.88 -24.46 -8.96
CA CYS A 62 7.52 -25.68 -9.44
C CYS A 62 6.51 -26.68 -10.03
N ALA A 63 5.26 -26.67 -9.57
CA ALA A 63 4.19 -27.45 -10.19
C ALA A 63 3.89 -26.97 -11.62
N LYS A 64 3.88 -25.65 -11.85
CA LYS A 64 3.65 -25.07 -13.18
C LYS A 64 4.87 -25.21 -14.09
N ALA A 65 6.07 -25.00 -13.55
CA ALA A 65 7.32 -25.09 -14.29
C ALA A 65 7.71 -26.53 -14.67
N GLY A 66 7.28 -27.52 -13.90
CA GLY A 66 7.58 -28.94 -14.12
C GLY A 66 7.31 -29.42 -15.54
N GLY A 67 8.31 -30.05 -16.16
CA GLY A 67 8.23 -30.58 -17.51
C GLY A 67 8.41 -29.55 -18.63
N GLN A 68 8.48 -28.25 -18.32
CA GLN A 68 8.79 -27.23 -19.32
C GLN A 68 10.28 -27.25 -19.68
N THR A 69 10.57 -26.92 -20.94
CA THR A 69 11.92 -26.79 -21.46
C THR A 69 12.35 -25.32 -21.44
N VAL A 70 13.49 -25.04 -20.81
CA VAL A 70 14.18 -23.75 -20.84
C VAL A 70 15.34 -23.87 -21.81
N ALA A 71 15.27 -23.19 -22.95
CA ALA A 71 16.33 -23.23 -23.95
C ALA A 71 17.64 -22.60 -23.42
N ALA A 72 18.74 -22.84 -24.13
CA ALA A 72 20.05 -22.28 -23.79
C ALA A 72 20.02 -20.74 -23.63
N ASN A 73 20.58 -20.24 -22.54
CA ASN A 73 20.62 -18.82 -22.16
C ASN A 73 19.25 -18.14 -22.06
N LYS A 74 18.18 -18.91 -21.76
CA LYS A 74 16.84 -18.38 -21.52
C LYS A 74 16.45 -18.48 -20.06
N PHE A 75 15.42 -17.72 -19.74
CA PHE A 75 14.79 -17.66 -18.42
C PHE A 75 13.41 -18.27 -18.48
N LEU A 76 13.02 -19.00 -17.43
CA LEU A 76 11.63 -19.35 -17.15
C LEU A 76 11.22 -18.68 -15.86
N SER A 77 10.31 -17.72 -15.93
CA SER A 77 9.96 -16.87 -14.80
C SER A 77 8.46 -16.96 -14.47
N MET A 78 8.13 -16.69 -13.21
CA MET A 78 6.76 -16.54 -12.74
C MET A 78 6.75 -15.60 -11.53
N VAL A 79 5.72 -14.77 -11.43
CA VAL A 79 5.43 -14.06 -10.18
C VAL A 79 4.36 -14.80 -9.42
N ALA A 80 4.59 -15.00 -8.13
CA ALA A 80 3.57 -15.46 -7.20
C ALA A 80 3.34 -14.42 -6.11
N ARG A 81 2.09 -14.33 -5.64
CA ARG A 81 1.76 -13.59 -4.43
C ARG A 81 2.37 -14.23 -3.19
N VAL A 82 2.82 -13.40 -2.27
CA VAL A 82 3.34 -13.83 -0.97
C VAL A 82 3.10 -12.76 0.09
N TRP A 83 3.06 -13.16 1.34
CA TRP A 83 2.94 -12.24 2.46
C TRP A 83 4.31 -11.72 2.89
N LEU A 84 4.53 -10.42 2.71
CA LEU A 84 5.75 -9.74 3.14
C LEU A 84 5.59 -9.34 4.60
N ASP A 85 6.48 -9.79 5.48
CA ASP A 85 6.37 -9.58 6.93
C ASP A 85 7.25 -8.45 7.47
N TYR A 86 8.03 -7.80 6.58
CA TYR A 86 8.90 -6.68 6.91
C TYR A 86 9.96 -7.02 7.97
N GLY A 87 10.30 -8.30 8.13
CA GLY A 87 11.30 -8.78 9.09
C GLY A 87 10.75 -8.94 10.51
N GLU A 88 9.43 -8.82 10.68
CA GLU A 88 8.74 -8.97 11.96
C GLU A 88 7.89 -10.26 12.00
N ASN A 89 7.00 -10.38 12.99
CA ASN A 89 6.11 -11.52 13.09
C ASN A 89 5.02 -11.45 12.00
N PRO A 90 4.97 -12.42 11.08
CA PRO A 90 4.07 -12.41 9.92
C PRO A 90 2.58 -12.53 10.30
N THR A 91 2.26 -12.90 11.54
CA THR A 91 0.86 -12.92 12.03
C THR A 91 0.36 -11.55 12.50
N SER A 92 1.26 -10.62 12.80
CA SER A 92 0.95 -9.28 13.32
C SER A 92 1.43 -8.14 12.42
N THR A 93 2.34 -8.41 11.50
CA THR A 93 2.93 -7.40 10.62
C THR A 93 2.98 -7.95 9.20
N GLY A 94 2.64 -7.11 8.23
CA GLY A 94 2.94 -7.40 6.84
C GLY A 94 1.98 -6.78 5.83
N LEU A 95 2.32 -6.97 4.56
CA LEU A 95 1.51 -6.57 3.40
C LEU A 95 1.60 -7.64 2.29
N ASN A 96 0.59 -7.68 1.40
CA ASN A 96 0.61 -8.57 0.24
C ASN A 96 1.67 -8.11 -0.77
N GLY A 97 2.71 -8.90 -1.00
CA GLY A 97 3.68 -8.61 -2.05
C GLY A 97 3.88 -9.81 -2.96
N PHE A 98 5.10 -9.90 -3.50
CA PHE A 98 5.40 -10.83 -4.56
C PHE A 98 6.73 -11.53 -4.32
N VAL A 99 6.82 -12.74 -4.85
CA VAL A 99 8.08 -13.43 -5.05
C VAL A 99 8.25 -13.67 -6.54
N TYR A 100 9.40 -13.23 -7.05
CA TYR A 100 9.77 -13.40 -8.45
C TYR A 100 10.60 -14.67 -8.55
N PHE A 101 10.01 -15.69 -9.14
CA PHE A 101 10.70 -16.94 -9.45
C PHE A 101 11.33 -16.85 -10.83
N GLU A 102 12.52 -17.43 -10.95
CA GLU A 102 13.25 -17.50 -12.21
C GLU A 102 14.13 -18.76 -12.23
N ILE A 103 14.08 -19.49 -13.34
CA ILE A 103 15.04 -20.54 -13.68
C ILE A 103 15.85 -20.03 -14.87
N HIS A 104 17.14 -19.79 -14.67
CA HIS A 104 18.04 -19.36 -15.73
C HIS A 104 18.88 -20.54 -16.19
N ASN A 105 18.72 -20.94 -17.45
CA ASN A 105 19.54 -21.98 -18.07
C ASN A 105 20.77 -21.36 -18.73
N LYS A 106 21.93 -21.46 -18.07
CA LYS A 106 23.22 -20.95 -18.58
C LYS A 106 23.99 -21.98 -19.43
N ARG A 107 23.44 -23.18 -19.61
CA ARG A 107 24.04 -24.25 -20.42
C ARG A 107 23.91 -23.93 -21.91
N GLY A 108 24.77 -24.55 -22.71
CA GLY A 108 24.68 -24.51 -24.19
C GLY A 108 23.56 -25.36 -24.80
N GLY A 109 22.73 -26.03 -23.99
CA GLY A 109 21.64 -26.89 -24.44
C GLY A 109 20.41 -26.78 -23.54
N ASP A 110 19.32 -27.40 -23.98
CA ASP A 110 18.01 -27.33 -23.32
C ASP A 110 18.02 -27.93 -21.91
N HIS A 111 17.27 -27.30 -20.99
CA HIS A 111 17.04 -27.77 -19.63
C HIS A 111 15.57 -28.07 -19.41
N VAL A 112 15.22 -29.33 -19.10
CA VAL A 112 13.86 -29.72 -18.72
C VAL A 112 13.71 -29.60 -17.21
N VAL A 113 12.75 -28.81 -16.76
CA VAL A 113 12.54 -28.56 -15.33
C VAL A 113 11.97 -29.80 -14.65
N ASN A 114 12.68 -30.33 -13.65
CA ASN A 114 12.18 -31.36 -12.77
C ASN A 114 11.51 -30.71 -11.53
N THR A 115 10.25 -31.06 -11.26
CA THR A 115 9.44 -30.45 -10.19
C THR A 115 10.06 -30.64 -8.80
N ASP A 116 10.53 -31.85 -8.47
CA ASP A 116 11.05 -32.15 -7.13
C ASP A 116 12.39 -31.47 -6.88
N ASN A 117 13.26 -31.42 -7.90
CA ASN A 117 14.50 -30.68 -7.85
C ASN A 117 14.24 -29.18 -7.71
N CYS A 118 13.32 -28.61 -8.49
CA CYS A 118 12.90 -27.22 -8.39
C CYS A 118 12.47 -26.87 -6.96
N LYS A 119 11.57 -27.69 -6.36
CA LYS A 119 11.11 -27.50 -4.98
C LYS A 119 12.26 -27.61 -3.99
N THR A 120 13.12 -28.61 -4.16
CA THR A 120 14.28 -28.83 -3.29
C THR A 120 15.22 -27.64 -3.30
N TYR A 121 15.54 -27.10 -4.47
CA TYR A 121 16.49 -25.98 -4.61
C TYR A 121 15.92 -24.68 -4.06
N LEU A 122 14.67 -24.35 -4.38
CA LEU A 122 14.04 -23.13 -3.90
C LEU A 122 13.76 -23.20 -2.39
N LYS A 123 13.22 -24.31 -1.87
CA LYS A 123 12.98 -24.44 -0.42
C LYS A 123 14.26 -24.48 0.41
N LYS A 124 15.42 -24.82 -0.17
CA LYS A 124 16.70 -24.65 0.54
C LYS A 124 17.03 -23.20 0.86
N LEU A 125 16.55 -22.25 0.06
CA LEU A 125 16.72 -20.81 0.32
C LEU A 125 16.01 -20.37 1.60
N SER A 126 15.04 -21.15 2.10
CA SER A 126 14.35 -20.88 3.36
C SER A 126 14.95 -21.59 4.57
N SER A 127 15.79 -22.63 4.39
CA SER A 127 15.98 -23.70 5.37
C SER A 127 17.28 -23.68 6.21
N GLY A 128 17.97 -22.55 6.43
CA GLY A 128 19.16 -22.62 7.31
C GLY A 128 20.19 -21.49 7.27
N GLY A 129 19.86 -20.29 6.79
CA GLY A 129 20.72 -19.12 6.91
C GLY A 129 21.57 -18.77 5.70
N GLU A 130 21.92 -19.75 4.84
CA GLU A 130 22.46 -19.45 3.51
C GLU A 130 21.31 -19.36 2.52
N CYS A 131 21.05 -18.17 2.00
CA CYS A 131 20.02 -17.93 0.99
C CYS A 131 20.62 -18.04 -0.42
N TYR A 132 21.64 -18.90 -0.54
CA TYR A 132 22.34 -19.23 -1.77
C TYR A 132 22.86 -20.69 -1.72
N GLY A 133 23.07 -21.29 -2.89
CA GLY A 133 23.69 -22.63 -2.99
C GLY A 133 25.20 -22.61 -2.71
N LYS A 134 25.77 -23.75 -2.32
CA LYS A 134 27.21 -23.91 -1.99
C LYS A 134 28.20 -23.46 -3.08
N ASP A 135 27.74 -23.41 -4.34
CA ASP A 135 28.53 -23.05 -5.52
C ASP A 135 28.07 -21.69 -6.09
N ASN A 136 27.47 -20.81 -5.27
CA ASN A 136 26.91 -19.55 -5.74
C ASN A 136 28.00 -18.53 -6.11
N HIS A 137 27.99 -18.12 -7.38
CA HIS A 137 28.77 -17.01 -7.91
C HIS A 137 27.89 -15.81 -8.34
N ASP A 138 26.58 -15.86 -8.04
CA ASP A 138 25.60 -14.86 -8.43
C ASP A 138 25.53 -13.70 -7.42
N THR A 139 25.44 -12.47 -7.94
CA THR A 139 25.33 -11.22 -7.17
C THR A 139 23.89 -10.84 -6.84
N LYS A 140 22.89 -11.50 -7.44
CA LYS A 140 21.46 -11.17 -7.32
C LYS A 140 20.85 -11.55 -5.96
N GLY A 141 21.48 -12.49 -5.24
CA GLY A 141 20.94 -13.05 -3.99
C GLY A 141 19.74 -13.98 -4.22
N GLY A 142 19.40 -14.83 -3.24
CA GLY A 142 18.21 -15.68 -3.32
C GLY A 142 18.32 -16.75 -4.41
N THR A 143 19.55 -17.22 -4.65
CA THR A 143 19.91 -18.05 -5.81
C THR A 143 20.42 -19.40 -5.37
N TYR A 144 19.73 -20.46 -5.77
CA TYR A 144 20.29 -21.80 -5.72
C TYR A 144 20.96 -22.12 -7.06
N GLN A 145 22.29 -22.10 -7.07
CA GLN A 145 23.10 -22.46 -8.23
C GLN A 145 23.35 -23.98 -8.25
N VAL A 146 23.09 -24.60 -9.40
CA VAL A 146 23.44 -26.00 -9.68
C VAL A 146 24.65 -26.00 -10.60
N GLY A 147 25.71 -26.74 -10.25
CA GLY A 147 26.98 -26.71 -11.00
C GLY A 147 27.69 -25.35 -10.91
N ALA A 148 28.90 -25.25 -11.45
CA ALA A 148 29.66 -24.00 -11.39
C ALA A 148 28.98 -22.84 -12.16
N ASP A 149 28.20 -23.16 -13.21
CA ASP A 149 27.43 -22.18 -13.98
C ASP A 149 26.37 -22.84 -14.88
N ASP A 150 25.72 -23.92 -14.43
CA ASP A 150 24.78 -24.65 -15.28
C ASP A 150 23.38 -24.02 -15.28
N VAL A 151 22.69 -24.10 -14.15
CA VAL A 151 21.30 -23.66 -14.01
C VAL A 151 21.14 -23.03 -12.64
N SER A 152 20.55 -21.84 -12.58
CA SER A 152 20.21 -21.17 -11.33
C SER A 152 18.70 -21.06 -11.12
N TYR A 153 18.29 -21.21 -9.86
CA TYR A 153 16.92 -21.06 -9.40
C TYR A 153 16.86 -19.87 -8.45
N HIS A 154 16.07 -18.88 -8.79
CA HIS A 154 15.94 -17.65 -8.02
C HIS A 154 14.56 -17.53 -7.41
N ALA A 155 14.50 -16.93 -6.24
CA ALA A 155 13.27 -16.43 -5.66
C ALA A 155 13.52 -15.13 -4.91
N LEU A 156 12.99 -14.02 -5.41
CA LEU A 156 13.25 -12.69 -4.85
C LEU A 156 11.96 -12.00 -4.42
N ALA A 157 11.93 -11.61 -3.14
CA ALA A 157 10.86 -10.81 -2.57
C ALA A 157 10.78 -9.43 -3.25
N ASN A 158 9.58 -8.99 -3.59
CA ASN A 158 9.33 -7.67 -4.18
C ASN A 158 8.02 -7.09 -3.65
N LYS A 159 8.02 -5.80 -3.29
CA LYS A 159 6.82 -5.06 -2.88
C LYS A 159 5.89 -4.75 -4.06
N LEU A 160 6.48 -4.60 -5.26
CA LEU A 160 5.78 -4.19 -6.47
C LEU A 160 5.52 -5.39 -7.37
N PRO A 161 4.43 -5.39 -8.16
CA PRO A 161 4.18 -6.44 -9.14
C PRO A 161 5.19 -6.37 -10.29
N SER A 162 5.29 -7.40 -11.11
CA SER A 162 6.19 -7.38 -12.27
C SER A 162 5.68 -6.53 -13.42
N SER A 163 6.61 -6.06 -14.25
CA SER A 163 6.33 -5.45 -15.56
C SER A 163 5.82 -6.45 -16.61
N PHE A 164 5.96 -7.76 -16.35
CA PHE A 164 5.50 -8.85 -17.21
C PHE A 164 4.10 -9.33 -16.82
N GLU A 165 3.31 -9.79 -17.80
CA GLU A 165 2.08 -10.56 -17.55
C GLU A 165 2.39 -12.01 -17.11
N SER A 166 3.06 -12.16 -15.96
CA SER A 166 3.53 -13.44 -15.42
C SER A 166 2.97 -13.77 -14.03
N MET A 167 1.93 -13.04 -13.59
CA MET A 167 1.22 -13.34 -12.34
C MET A 167 0.58 -14.72 -12.41
N ASP A 168 1.02 -15.63 -11.54
CA ASP A 168 0.57 -17.02 -11.43
C ASP A 168 0.69 -17.85 -12.74
N LYS A 169 1.51 -17.36 -13.69
CA LYS A 169 1.73 -17.94 -15.02
C LYS A 169 3.21 -17.92 -15.39
N THR A 170 3.74 -19.07 -15.80
CA THR A 170 5.13 -19.19 -16.26
C THR A 170 5.31 -18.58 -17.65
N VAL A 171 6.41 -17.85 -17.83
CA VAL A 171 6.78 -17.19 -19.09
C VAL A 171 8.26 -17.47 -19.37
N THR A 172 8.57 -17.81 -20.62
CA THR A 172 9.95 -17.90 -21.10
C THR A 172 10.39 -16.57 -21.70
N SER A 173 11.58 -16.08 -21.33
CA SER A 173 12.09 -14.78 -21.77
C SER A 173 13.59 -14.79 -22.05
N ASP A 174 14.05 -13.75 -22.74
CA ASP A 174 15.45 -13.48 -23.05
C ASP A 174 16.19 -12.76 -21.92
N SER A 175 15.45 -12.20 -20.97
CA SER A 175 15.98 -11.43 -19.86
C SER A 175 15.29 -11.79 -18.55
N ALA A 176 15.96 -11.46 -17.44
CA ALA A 176 15.43 -11.59 -16.10
C ALA A 176 14.15 -10.78 -15.90
N ILE A 177 13.29 -11.26 -14.99
CA ILE A 177 12.06 -10.57 -14.60
C ILE A 177 12.37 -9.32 -13.76
N THR A 178 11.61 -8.24 -13.99
CA THR A 178 11.78 -6.95 -13.31
C THR A 178 10.46 -6.45 -12.72
N ALA A 179 10.58 -5.59 -11.71
CA ALA A 179 9.42 -4.91 -11.12
C ALA A 179 8.80 -3.91 -12.09
N LEU A 180 7.51 -3.69 -11.91
CA LEU A 180 6.78 -2.63 -12.59
C LEU A 180 7.35 -1.27 -12.15
N GLY A 181 7.64 -0.41 -13.12
CA GLY A 181 8.15 0.93 -12.87
C GLY A 181 7.05 1.95 -12.61
N ASP A 182 7.48 3.19 -12.38
CA ASP A 182 6.60 4.31 -12.11
C ASP A 182 6.10 5.07 -13.35
N GLY A 183 6.59 4.68 -14.53
CA GLY A 183 6.33 5.39 -15.78
C GLY A 183 6.87 6.82 -15.81
N GLY A 184 7.84 7.15 -14.95
CA GLY A 184 8.41 8.49 -14.81
C GLY A 184 7.52 9.49 -14.07
N LYS A 185 6.51 9.01 -13.33
CA LYS A 185 5.54 9.84 -12.61
C LYS A 185 5.74 9.85 -11.09
N GLY A 186 6.86 9.32 -10.58
CA GLY A 186 7.19 9.33 -9.14
C GLY A 186 6.52 8.17 -8.39
N ASN A 187 5.63 8.46 -7.44
CA ASN A 187 5.05 7.45 -6.55
C ASN A 187 3.84 6.70 -7.17
N THR A 188 3.69 6.69 -8.50
CA THR A 188 2.63 5.93 -9.19
C THR A 188 3.17 4.64 -9.79
N LEU A 189 2.29 3.71 -10.16
CA LEU A 189 2.64 2.58 -11.02
C LEU A 189 2.00 2.75 -12.39
N ALA A 190 2.75 2.44 -13.45
CA ALA A 190 2.29 2.62 -14.83
C ALA A 190 2.57 1.38 -15.70
N PRO A 191 1.53 0.74 -16.31
CA PRO A 191 0.11 0.97 -16.03
C PRO A 191 -0.27 0.64 -14.58
N PHE A 192 -1.39 1.16 -14.08
CA PHE A 192 -1.83 0.81 -12.73
C PHE A 192 -2.19 -0.69 -12.66
N PRO A 193 -1.64 -1.48 -11.70
CA PRO A 193 -1.72 -2.93 -11.72
C PRO A 193 -3.06 -3.47 -11.18
N THR A 194 -4.15 -3.27 -11.92
CA THR A 194 -5.53 -3.57 -11.47
C THR A 194 -5.77 -5.04 -11.06
N TYR A 195 -4.93 -5.98 -11.51
CA TYR A 195 -5.09 -7.42 -11.29
C TYR A 195 -4.65 -7.89 -9.89
N VAL A 196 -3.94 -7.04 -9.14
CA VAL A 196 -3.31 -7.43 -7.86
C VAL A 196 -4.27 -7.38 -6.67
N PHE A 197 -5.45 -6.77 -6.82
CA PHE A 197 -6.37 -6.52 -5.71
C PHE A 197 -7.44 -7.61 -5.52
N ASN A 198 -7.46 -8.65 -6.36
CA ASN A 198 -8.52 -9.68 -6.35
C ASN A 198 -8.66 -10.43 -5.02
N ASP A 199 -7.55 -10.61 -4.31
CA ASP A 199 -7.44 -11.36 -3.05
C ASP A 199 -7.22 -10.45 -1.83
N VAL A 200 -7.30 -9.13 -2.03
CA VAL A 200 -7.24 -8.19 -0.92
C VAL A 200 -8.57 -8.19 -0.17
N VAL A 201 -8.48 -8.38 1.14
CA VAL A 201 -9.61 -8.24 2.05
C VAL A 201 -9.65 -6.80 2.56
N PRO A 202 -10.69 -6.01 2.25
CA PRO A 202 -10.80 -4.65 2.73
C PRO A 202 -11.02 -4.60 4.25
N VAL A 203 -10.41 -3.61 4.89
CA VAL A 203 -10.45 -3.33 6.32
C VAL A 203 -10.66 -1.84 6.55
N LYS A 204 -11.22 -1.48 7.70
CA LYS A 204 -11.64 -0.11 8.05
C LYS A 204 -10.47 0.84 8.39
N CYS A 205 -9.34 0.74 7.69
CA CYS A 205 -8.24 1.69 7.82
C CYS A 205 -8.32 2.84 6.81
N HIS A 206 -7.69 3.94 7.19
CA HIS A 206 -7.50 5.15 6.43
C HIS A 206 -5.99 5.41 6.29
N SER A 207 -5.47 5.30 5.07
CA SER A 207 -4.07 5.59 4.76
C SER A 207 -3.84 7.10 4.86
N HIS A 208 -3.31 7.51 6.01
CA HIS A 208 -2.93 8.90 6.26
C HIS A 208 -1.75 9.29 5.38
N ASN A 209 -1.76 10.52 4.86
CA ASN A 209 -0.78 11.05 3.90
C ASN A 209 -0.42 10.03 2.82
N ASP A 210 -1.43 9.50 2.12
CA ASP A 210 -1.23 8.35 1.23
C ASP A 210 -0.19 8.60 0.13
N TYR A 211 -0.04 9.85 -0.30
CA TYR A 211 0.95 10.27 -1.29
C TYR A 211 2.42 10.13 -0.82
N GLU A 212 2.67 9.99 0.48
CA GLU A 212 4.01 9.75 1.06
C GLU A 212 4.38 8.26 1.07
N ARG A 213 3.45 7.36 0.73
CA ARG A 213 3.74 5.94 0.57
C ARG A 213 4.67 5.70 -0.62
N ASP A 214 5.44 4.59 -0.57
CA ASP A 214 6.31 4.12 -1.67
C ASP A 214 5.59 4.18 -3.04
N THR A 215 4.30 3.79 -3.06
CA THR A 215 3.46 3.77 -4.26
C THR A 215 2.01 4.14 -3.95
N ALA A 216 1.80 5.33 -3.37
CA ALA A 216 0.50 5.98 -3.10
C ALA A 216 -0.71 5.04 -2.99
N LEU A 217 -1.73 5.24 -3.85
CA LEU A 217 -2.99 4.49 -3.82
C LEU A 217 -2.78 2.97 -3.85
N TYR A 218 -1.79 2.49 -4.61
CA TYR A 218 -1.51 1.06 -4.67
C TYR A 218 -1.16 0.49 -3.29
N SER A 219 -0.31 1.19 -2.52
CA SER A 219 0.12 0.74 -1.20
C SER A 219 -1.07 0.64 -0.23
N ALA A 220 -1.95 1.64 -0.21
CA ALA A 220 -3.15 1.60 0.63
C ALA A 220 -4.13 0.49 0.23
N LEU A 221 -4.40 0.35 -1.07
CA LEU A 221 -5.30 -0.69 -1.55
C LEU A 221 -4.71 -2.07 -1.30
N GLN A 222 -3.41 -2.28 -1.43
CA GLN A 222 -2.75 -3.55 -1.15
C GLN A 222 -2.77 -3.91 0.35
N ALA A 223 -2.80 -2.92 1.25
CA ALA A 223 -3.05 -3.11 2.68
C ALA A 223 -4.53 -3.40 3.01
N GLY A 224 -5.45 -3.17 2.07
CA GLY A 224 -6.89 -3.31 2.26
C GLY A 224 -7.56 -2.06 2.83
N CYS A 225 -6.89 -0.91 2.92
CA CYS A 225 -7.53 0.30 3.43
C CYS A 225 -8.65 0.77 2.50
N ILE A 226 -9.82 1.02 3.10
CA ILE A 226 -11.01 1.53 2.40
C ILE A 226 -11.08 3.06 2.40
N SER A 227 -10.02 3.73 2.83
CA SER A 227 -9.93 5.18 2.76
C SER A 227 -8.48 5.64 2.62
N VAL A 228 -8.28 6.76 1.93
CA VAL A 228 -6.97 7.40 1.69
C VAL A 228 -7.11 8.92 1.78
N GLU A 229 -6.00 9.59 2.05
CA GLU A 229 -5.91 11.05 2.13
C GLU A 229 -4.92 11.65 1.11
N ALA A 230 -5.35 12.74 0.48
CA ALA A 230 -4.55 13.52 -0.45
C ALA A 230 -4.52 15.00 -0.03
N ASP A 231 -3.34 15.51 0.31
CA ASP A 231 -3.11 16.91 0.63
C ASP A 231 -2.88 17.68 -0.66
N VAL A 232 -3.75 18.64 -0.99
CA VAL A 232 -3.72 19.33 -2.29
C VAL A 232 -3.42 20.82 -2.17
N TYR A 233 -2.49 21.26 -3.03
CA TYR A 233 -2.18 22.64 -3.30
C TYR A 233 -2.65 23.02 -4.71
N ASN A 234 -3.33 24.17 -4.82
CA ASN A 234 -3.58 24.80 -6.12
C ASN A 234 -2.30 25.52 -6.58
N LYS A 235 -1.70 25.04 -7.67
CA LYS A 235 -0.50 25.63 -8.30
C LYS A 235 -0.73 25.79 -9.79
N GLY A 236 -0.87 27.04 -10.24
CA GLY A 236 -1.06 27.36 -11.67
C GLY A 236 -2.27 26.66 -12.31
N GLY A 237 -3.35 26.43 -11.54
CA GLY A 237 -4.56 25.73 -12.02
C GLY A 237 -4.45 24.20 -12.03
N LYS A 238 -3.43 23.63 -11.38
CA LYS A 238 -3.29 22.19 -11.14
C LYS A 238 -3.38 21.89 -9.65
N LEU A 239 -3.90 20.71 -9.32
CA LEU A 239 -3.86 20.15 -7.98
C LEU A 239 -2.58 19.33 -7.81
N ILE A 240 -1.58 19.91 -7.16
CA ILE A 240 -0.34 19.23 -6.80
C ILE A 240 -0.50 18.62 -5.42
N VAL A 241 -0.07 17.38 -5.26
CA VAL A 241 -0.22 16.64 -4.01
C VAL A 241 1.07 16.71 -3.20
N SER A 242 1.00 17.20 -1.96
CA SER A 242 2.13 17.33 -1.05
C SER A 242 1.66 17.74 0.35
N HIS A 243 2.39 17.37 1.40
CA HIS A 243 2.11 17.82 2.76
C HIS A 243 2.52 19.29 2.96
N ASP A 244 3.74 19.62 2.54
CA ASP A 244 4.30 20.96 2.52
C ASP A 244 4.15 21.61 1.13
N ASP A 245 4.31 22.93 1.03
CA ASP A 245 4.19 23.65 -0.26
C ASP A 245 5.17 23.07 -1.31
N PRO A 246 4.67 22.45 -2.40
CA PRO A 246 5.51 21.76 -3.37
C PRO A 246 6.19 22.67 -4.41
N GLY A 247 5.93 23.98 -4.39
CA GLY A 247 6.24 24.85 -5.52
C GLY A 247 5.37 24.51 -6.75
N ASP A 248 5.90 24.67 -7.96
CA ASP A 248 5.13 24.48 -9.21
C ASP A 248 5.28 23.08 -9.85
N SER A 249 5.99 22.16 -9.17
CA SER A 249 6.29 20.82 -9.66
C SER A 249 5.90 19.76 -8.65
N GLY A 250 5.37 18.63 -9.11
CA GLY A 250 5.05 17.49 -8.25
C GLY A 250 4.02 16.57 -8.90
N PRO A 251 3.74 15.43 -8.25
CA PRO A 251 2.69 14.54 -8.69
C PRO A 251 1.32 15.23 -8.57
N THR A 252 0.44 14.98 -9.53
CA THR A 252 -0.90 15.59 -9.55
C THR A 252 -1.93 14.69 -8.89
N PHE A 253 -2.99 15.30 -8.34
CA PHE A 253 -4.15 14.55 -7.82
C PHE A 253 -4.78 13.64 -8.89
N GLN A 254 -4.74 14.09 -10.15
CA GLN A 254 -5.22 13.32 -11.31
C GLN A 254 -4.39 12.05 -11.54
N ASP A 255 -3.07 12.14 -11.43
CA ASP A 255 -2.15 11.02 -11.67
C ASP A 255 -2.11 10.03 -10.50
N LEU A 256 -2.14 10.52 -9.26
CA LEU A 256 -2.05 9.67 -8.07
C LEU A 256 -3.36 8.93 -7.75
N TYR A 257 -4.52 9.55 -7.99
CA TYR A 257 -5.80 9.04 -7.48
C TYR A 257 -6.86 8.86 -8.56
N VAL A 258 -7.19 9.92 -9.31
CA VAL A 258 -8.35 9.88 -10.22
C VAL A 258 -8.14 8.87 -11.35
N THR A 259 -7.00 8.94 -12.05
CA THR A 259 -6.70 8.04 -13.18
C THR A 259 -6.58 6.59 -12.71
N PRO A 260 -5.78 6.26 -11.67
CA PRO A 260 -5.71 4.90 -11.15
C PRO A 260 -7.06 4.31 -10.70
N LEU A 261 -7.89 5.09 -10.00
CA LEU A 261 -9.22 4.64 -9.58
C LEU A 261 -10.12 4.36 -10.76
N LYS A 262 -10.10 5.23 -11.78
CA LYS A 262 -10.90 5.03 -12.99
C LYS A 262 -10.46 3.78 -13.74
N ASP A 263 -9.16 3.60 -13.95
CA ASP A 263 -8.60 2.43 -14.63
C ASP A 263 -8.97 1.13 -13.91
N LEU A 264 -8.89 1.13 -12.58
CA LEU A 264 -9.30 -0.01 -11.75
C LEU A 264 -10.79 -0.32 -11.92
N LEU A 265 -11.65 0.69 -11.80
CA LEU A 265 -13.10 0.52 -11.89
C LEU A 265 -13.56 0.14 -13.30
N ASP A 266 -13.00 0.73 -14.35
CA ASP A 266 -13.33 0.39 -15.74
C ASP A 266 -12.95 -1.07 -16.06
N GLN A 267 -11.81 -1.55 -15.55
CA GLN A 267 -11.32 -2.89 -15.85
C GLN A 267 -11.92 -3.99 -14.97
N ARG A 268 -12.27 -3.66 -13.71
CA ARG A 268 -12.67 -4.66 -12.70
C ARG A 268 -14.10 -4.50 -12.21
N GLY A 269 -14.74 -3.35 -12.42
CA GLY A 269 -16.07 -3.03 -11.90
C GLY A 269 -16.12 -2.86 -10.38
N ALA A 270 -14.98 -2.91 -9.68
CA ALA A 270 -14.87 -2.84 -8.23
C ALA A 270 -13.47 -2.38 -7.82
N ILE A 271 -13.36 -1.75 -6.64
CA ILE A 271 -12.05 -1.44 -6.02
C ILE A 271 -11.43 -2.73 -5.45
N PHE A 272 -12.25 -3.52 -4.75
CA PHE A 272 -11.87 -4.82 -4.17
C PHE A 272 -12.72 -5.93 -4.80
N PRO A 273 -12.23 -6.66 -5.82
CA PRO A 273 -13.04 -7.64 -6.53
C PRO A 273 -13.60 -8.78 -5.66
N GLY A 274 -12.91 -9.16 -4.58
CA GLY A 274 -13.41 -10.12 -3.59
C GLY A 274 -14.57 -9.60 -2.73
N LYS A 275 -14.82 -8.28 -2.72
CA LYS A 275 -15.89 -7.58 -2.01
C LYS A 275 -16.40 -6.42 -2.90
N PRO A 276 -17.12 -6.72 -4.00
CA PRO A 276 -17.36 -5.75 -5.08
C PRO A 276 -18.14 -4.50 -4.65
N ASP A 277 -18.98 -4.59 -3.62
CA ASP A 277 -19.74 -3.45 -3.08
C ASP A 277 -18.94 -2.55 -2.14
N GLN A 278 -17.70 -2.93 -1.81
CA GLN A 278 -16.80 -2.11 -1.01
C GLN A 278 -16.18 -1.01 -1.89
N GLY A 279 -16.63 0.22 -1.65
CA GLY A 279 -16.02 1.42 -2.22
C GLY A 279 -14.82 1.93 -1.43
N LEU A 280 -14.30 3.07 -1.87
CA LEU A 280 -13.19 3.81 -1.26
C LEU A 280 -13.63 5.22 -0.88
N ASP A 281 -13.21 5.68 0.29
CA ASP A 281 -13.33 7.08 0.68
C ASP A 281 -12.03 7.84 0.36
N LEU A 282 -12.11 8.81 -0.54
CA LEU A 282 -11.01 9.69 -0.91
C LEU A 282 -11.16 11.02 -0.17
N LEU A 283 -10.40 11.19 0.90
CA LEU A 283 -10.31 12.45 1.65
C LEU A 283 -9.32 13.38 0.93
N VAL A 284 -9.71 14.62 0.69
CA VAL A 284 -8.92 15.63 0.00
C VAL A 284 -8.73 16.82 0.93
N ASP A 285 -7.53 16.99 1.50
CA ASP A 285 -7.22 18.08 2.43
C ASP A 285 -6.78 19.33 1.64
N PHE A 286 -7.56 20.41 1.76
CA PHE A 286 -7.29 21.66 1.05
C PHE A 286 -6.29 22.50 1.85
N LYS A 287 -5.03 22.54 1.41
CA LYS A 287 -3.97 23.32 2.06
C LYS A 287 -3.94 24.81 1.68
N GLY A 288 -4.60 25.18 0.58
CA GLY A 288 -4.64 26.53 0.02
C GLY A 288 -6.00 27.24 0.12
N ALA A 289 -6.26 28.21 -0.76
CA ALA A 289 -7.55 28.91 -0.83
C ALA A 289 -8.71 27.96 -1.15
N GLY A 290 -9.61 27.76 -0.18
CA GLY A 290 -10.68 26.75 -0.25
C GLY A 290 -11.56 26.83 -1.50
N ASP A 291 -12.08 28.02 -1.83
CA ASP A 291 -13.00 28.21 -2.98
C ASP A 291 -12.37 27.81 -4.31
N GLN A 292 -11.11 28.19 -4.58
CA GLN A 292 -10.44 27.84 -5.85
C GLN A 292 -10.05 26.36 -5.91
N THR A 293 -9.59 25.80 -4.79
CA THR A 293 -9.26 24.37 -4.70
C THR A 293 -10.51 23.52 -4.92
N TRP A 294 -11.67 23.94 -4.40
CA TRP A 294 -12.95 23.28 -4.61
C TRP A 294 -13.26 23.10 -6.10
N ASP A 295 -13.23 24.19 -6.87
CA ASP A 295 -13.54 24.17 -8.31
C ASP A 295 -12.59 23.24 -9.07
N LEU A 296 -11.29 23.26 -8.73
CA LEU A 296 -10.30 22.39 -9.34
C LEU A 296 -10.51 20.92 -8.99
N VAL A 297 -10.92 20.61 -7.76
CA VAL A 297 -11.25 19.23 -7.35
C VAL A 297 -12.48 18.75 -8.10
N VAL A 298 -13.54 19.57 -8.18
CA VAL A 298 -14.74 19.26 -8.95
C VAL A 298 -14.40 18.97 -10.42
N GLN A 299 -13.50 19.75 -11.02
CA GLN A 299 -13.01 19.54 -12.38
C GLN A 299 -12.21 18.24 -12.51
N ALA A 300 -11.26 17.99 -11.60
CA ALA A 300 -10.44 16.78 -11.62
C ALA A 300 -11.27 15.49 -11.46
N LEU A 301 -12.39 15.56 -10.74
CA LEU A 301 -13.30 14.43 -10.53
C LEU A 301 -14.21 14.12 -11.74
N GLN A 302 -14.21 14.96 -12.79
CA GLN A 302 -15.07 14.79 -13.96
C GLN A 302 -15.01 13.37 -14.57
N PRO A 303 -13.83 12.74 -14.76
CA PRO A 303 -13.76 11.39 -15.35
C PRO A 303 -14.46 10.31 -14.53
N LEU A 304 -14.44 10.41 -13.19
CA LEU A 304 -15.14 9.48 -12.30
C LEU A 304 -16.64 9.78 -12.24
N ARG A 305 -17.00 11.07 -12.32
CA ARG A 305 -18.39 11.53 -12.35
C ARG A 305 -19.12 11.04 -13.60
N ASP A 306 -18.53 11.23 -14.77
CA ASP A 306 -19.10 10.81 -16.06
C ASP A 306 -19.27 9.30 -16.16
N ALA A 307 -18.37 8.55 -15.53
CA ALA A 307 -18.45 7.09 -15.44
C ALA A 307 -19.47 6.59 -14.39
N GLY A 308 -20.06 7.49 -13.59
CA GLY A 308 -21.04 7.13 -12.56
C GLY A 308 -20.46 6.48 -11.30
N TYR A 309 -19.16 6.65 -11.05
CA TYR A 309 -18.47 6.02 -9.93
C TYR A 309 -18.53 6.81 -8.61
N LEU A 310 -18.91 8.09 -8.65
CA LEU A 310 -18.94 8.95 -7.47
C LEU A 310 -20.24 8.83 -6.68
N SER A 311 -20.09 8.64 -5.36
CA SER A 311 -21.20 8.81 -4.41
C SER A 311 -21.70 10.24 -4.50
N HIS A 312 -23.00 10.45 -4.33
CA HIS A 312 -23.62 11.75 -4.54
C HIS A 312 -24.92 11.90 -3.74
N TYR A 313 -25.45 13.11 -3.64
CA TYR A 313 -26.73 13.36 -2.99
C TYR A 313 -27.84 13.68 -4.00
N ASP A 314 -28.88 12.86 -4.00
CA ASP A 314 -30.13 13.10 -4.72
C ASP A 314 -31.31 12.67 -3.84
N ASN A 315 -31.88 13.64 -3.13
CA ASN A 315 -32.95 13.44 -2.13
C ASN A 315 -32.63 12.32 -1.12
N GLY A 316 -31.34 12.15 -0.82
CA GLY A 316 -30.77 11.06 -0.06
C GLY A 316 -29.36 10.73 -0.56
N PHE A 317 -28.53 10.17 0.32
CA PHE A 317 -27.18 9.73 -0.04
C PHE A 317 -27.23 8.52 -0.98
N GLN A 318 -26.66 8.68 -2.16
CA GLN A 318 -26.51 7.64 -3.17
C GLN A 318 -25.07 7.11 -3.12
N LYS A 319 -24.88 5.97 -2.45
CA LYS A 319 -23.57 5.33 -2.35
C LYS A 319 -23.13 4.80 -3.71
N ARG A 320 -21.90 5.11 -4.13
CA ARG A 320 -21.18 4.48 -5.24
C ARG A 320 -19.82 3.97 -4.76
N LEU A 321 -18.92 3.64 -5.69
CA LEU A 321 -17.64 3.01 -5.39
C LEU A 321 -16.56 4.00 -4.93
N VAL A 322 -16.75 5.30 -5.16
CA VAL A 322 -15.84 6.35 -4.67
C VAL A 322 -16.64 7.44 -3.98
N THR A 323 -16.41 7.65 -2.68
CA THR A 323 -16.95 8.81 -1.94
C THR A 323 -15.83 9.81 -1.76
N VAL A 324 -16.02 11.06 -2.22
CA VAL A 324 -14.98 12.09 -2.10
C VAL A 324 -15.38 13.09 -1.04
N ILE A 325 -14.46 13.36 -0.10
CA ILE A 325 -14.68 14.22 1.05
C ILE A 325 -13.61 15.30 1.07
N ALA A 326 -13.99 16.57 1.04
CA ALA A 326 -13.09 17.71 1.20
C ALA A 326 -12.88 18.03 2.69
N SER A 327 -11.63 18.26 3.09
CA SER A 327 -11.25 18.70 4.44
C SER A 327 -10.30 19.89 4.39
N GLY A 328 -9.63 20.21 5.50
CA GLY A 328 -8.78 21.40 5.61
C GLY A 328 -9.57 22.69 5.42
N ASN A 329 -9.11 23.55 4.51
CA ASN A 329 -9.76 24.83 4.18
C ASN A 329 -11.09 24.69 3.41
N ALA A 330 -11.62 23.47 3.27
CA ALA A 330 -13.01 23.22 2.85
C ALA A 330 -14.04 23.47 3.97
N VAL A 331 -13.59 23.74 5.19
CA VAL A 331 -14.41 24.08 6.35
C VAL A 331 -13.96 25.42 6.91
N VAL A 332 -14.90 26.34 7.12
CA VAL A 332 -14.66 27.52 7.94
C VAL A 332 -14.71 27.08 9.39
N ASP A 333 -13.56 27.10 10.07
CA ASP A 333 -13.46 26.64 11.45
C ASP A 333 -14.03 27.68 12.44
N GLY A 334 -14.55 27.18 13.56
CA GLY A 334 -15.18 27.98 14.62
C GLY A 334 -15.80 27.07 15.69
N ASP A 335 -16.59 27.64 16.60
CA ASP A 335 -17.39 26.84 17.56
C ASP A 335 -18.52 26.07 16.86
N VAL A 336 -19.04 26.67 15.78
CA VAL A 336 -20.00 26.07 14.84
C VAL A 336 -19.37 26.09 13.45
N PRO A 337 -18.56 25.09 13.09
CA PRO A 337 -17.92 25.02 11.78
C PRO A 337 -18.95 24.99 10.66
N GLU A 338 -18.60 25.55 9.50
CA GLU A 338 -19.47 25.61 8.33
C GLU A 338 -18.72 25.13 7.08
N PRO A 339 -19.35 24.33 6.19
CA PRO A 339 -18.73 23.97 4.92
C PRO A 339 -18.56 25.23 4.03
N ILE A 340 -17.44 25.34 3.31
CA ILE A 340 -17.26 26.46 2.35
C ILE A 340 -18.21 26.37 1.16
N ALA A 341 -18.82 25.20 0.94
CA ALA A 341 -19.60 24.90 -0.25
C ALA A 341 -20.76 25.90 -0.43
N LYS A 342 -20.58 26.79 -1.40
CA LYS A 342 -21.55 27.73 -1.95
C LYS A 342 -22.30 27.05 -3.11
N VAL A 343 -23.61 26.82 -2.94
CA VAL A 343 -24.63 26.53 -3.98
C VAL A 343 -24.45 25.23 -4.80
N ARG A 344 -25.56 24.55 -5.12
CA ARG A 344 -25.60 23.31 -5.94
C ARG A 344 -24.90 23.43 -7.30
N ASP A 345 -24.81 24.63 -7.87
CA ASP A 345 -24.27 24.85 -9.22
C ASP A 345 -22.75 24.63 -9.30
N ALA A 346 -22.02 24.81 -8.18
CA ALA A 346 -20.57 24.58 -8.09
C ALA A 346 -20.20 23.17 -7.57
N ASN A 347 -21.19 22.29 -7.39
CA ASN A 347 -21.00 20.90 -6.97
C ASN A 347 -21.94 19.99 -7.78
N PRO A 348 -21.64 19.74 -9.07
CA PRO A 348 -22.50 18.98 -9.96
C PRO A 348 -22.79 17.58 -9.38
N GLY A 349 -24.08 17.29 -9.26
CA GLY A 349 -24.58 16.06 -8.64
C GLY A 349 -24.47 16.03 -7.12
N GLN A 350 -23.94 17.06 -6.44
CA GLN A 350 -23.63 17.04 -5.02
C GLN A 350 -22.72 15.84 -4.65
N ALA A 351 -21.65 15.67 -5.43
CA ALA A 351 -20.74 14.52 -5.38
C ALA A 351 -19.46 14.75 -4.57
N LEU A 352 -19.17 16.00 -4.19
CA LEU A 352 -18.12 16.34 -3.23
C LEU A 352 -18.75 16.68 -1.87
N PHE A 353 -18.42 15.88 -0.86
CA PHE A 353 -18.87 16.07 0.52
C PHE A 353 -17.82 16.83 1.32
N VAL A 354 -18.16 17.29 2.52
CA VAL A 354 -17.27 18.00 3.43
C VAL A 354 -17.11 17.19 4.72
N ASP A 355 -15.88 17.16 5.23
CA ASP A 355 -15.52 16.54 6.51
C ASP A 355 -16.01 17.41 7.68
N ALA A 356 -17.02 16.93 8.41
CA ALA A 356 -17.51 17.60 9.61
C ALA A 356 -16.49 17.51 10.77
N ARG A 357 -16.74 18.23 11.87
CA ARG A 357 -15.88 18.21 13.06
C ARG A 357 -16.60 17.52 14.22
N VAL A 358 -16.19 16.28 14.52
CA VAL A 358 -16.91 15.43 15.50
C VAL A 358 -16.79 15.93 16.94
N ASP A 359 -15.76 16.74 17.23
CA ASP A 359 -15.51 17.36 18.53
C ASP A 359 -16.16 18.75 18.70
N LYS A 360 -16.96 19.20 17.74
CA LYS A 360 -17.61 20.51 17.70
C LYS A 360 -19.10 20.43 17.35
N ASP A 361 -19.78 21.57 17.25
CA ASP A 361 -21.19 21.64 16.83
C ASP A 361 -21.34 21.27 15.34
N MET A 362 -22.00 20.15 15.07
CA MET A 362 -22.27 19.65 13.71
C MET A 362 -23.64 20.05 13.15
N SER A 363 -24.33 21.06 13.71
CA SER A 363 -25.68 21.49 13.29
C SER A 363 -25.76 21.98 11.84
N LYS A 364 -24.64 22.39 11.26
CA LYS A 364 -24.51 22.86 9.87
C LYS A 364 -24.20 21.76 8.87
N PHE A 365 -24.06 20.52 9.36
CA PHE A 365 -23.74 19.34 8.57
C PHE A 365 -24.88 18.33 8.63
N ASP A 366 -25.25 17.81 7.46
CA ASP A 366 -26.19 16.69 7.29
C ASP A 366 -25.75 15.82 6.09
N THR A 367 -26.51 14.78 5.79
CA THR A 367 -26.18 13.84 4.70
C THR A 367 -26.18 14.45 3.30
N SER A 368 -26.68 15.68 3.12
CA SER A 368 -26.65 16.40 1.84
C SER A 368 -25.32 17.08 1.55
N ASN A 369 -24.50 17.28 2.58
CA ASN A 369 -23.20 17.95 2.44
C ASN A 369 -22.04 17.22 3.11
N SER A 370 -22.29 16.25 4.00
CA SER A 370 -21.26 15.52 4.74
C SER A 370 -21.50 14.02 4.74
N TYR A 371 -20.39 13.29 4.84
CA TYR A 371 -20.34 11.82 4.96
C TYR A 371 -19.42 11.36 6.08
N LEU A 372 -18.37 12.12 6.36
CA LEU A 372 -17.36 11.85 7.38
C LEU A 372 -17.36 12.98 8.40
N ALA A 373 -17.08 12.64 9.66
CA ALA A 373 -16.76 13.59 10.71
C ALA A 373 -15.42 13.21 11.35
N SER A 374 -14.46 14.13 11.30
CA SER A 374 -13.12 13.91 11.81
C SER A 374 -12.77 14.82 12.99
N ALA A 375 -11.80 14.41 13.82
CA ALA A 375 -11.16 15.30 14.77
C ALA A 375 -9.71 14.89 15.07
N ASP A 376 -8.94 15.85 15.59
CA ASP A 376 -7.64 15.61 16.23
C ASP A 376 -7.86 14.81 17.52
N PHE A 377 -7.34 13.59 17.59
CA PHE A 377 -7.55 12.70 18.73
C PHE A 377 -7.01 13.29 20.05
N LYS A 378 -5.87 13.99 19.99
CA LYS A 378 -5.23 14.54 21.19
C LYS A 378 -6.05 15.65 21.81
N LYS A 379 -6.65 16.49 20.97
CA LYS A 379 -7.55 17.58 21.40
C LYS A 379 -8.94 17.07 21.74
N ALA A 380 -9.48 16.18 20.91
CA ALA A 380 -10.84 15.70 21.04
C ALA A 380 -11.01 14.70 22.18
N VAL A 381 -10.04 13.84 22.45
CA VAL A 381 -10.18 12.73 23.40
C VAL A 381 -9.05 12.75 24.42
N GLN A 382 -7.81 12.49 24.01
CA GLN A 382 -6.65 12.49 24.91
C GLN A 382 -5.30 12.52 24.19
N GLY A 383 -4.32 13.23 24.76
CA GLY A 383 -2.96 13.28 24.22
C GLY A 383 -2.03 12.12 24.61
N GLY A 384 -2.40 11.30 25.60
CA GLY A 384 -1.57 10.19 26.08
C GLY A 384 -1.77 8.91 25.26
N GLY A 385 -0.70 8.12 25.09
CA GLY A 385 -0.72 6.84 24.35
C GLY A 385 -1.29 5.62 25.11
N GLY A 386 -1.74 5.80 26.34
CA GLY A 386 -2.37 4.73 27.13
C GLY A 386 -3.80 4.43 26.68
N GLN A 387 -4.38 3.35 27.20
CA GLN A 387 -5.79 3.00 26.94
C GLN A 387 -6.72 4.18 27.30
N VAL A 388 -7.69 4.46 26.42
CA VAL A 388 -8.73 5.46 26.65
C VAL A 388 -9.65 4.95 27.76
N SER A 389 -9.84 5.71 28.82
CA SER A 389 -10.64 5.28 29.98
C SER A 389 -11.33 6.45 30.66
N GLY A 390 -12.24 6.15 31.60
CA GLY A 390 -12.94 7.16 32.39
C GLY A 390 -13.68 8.20 31.54
N GLY A 391 -13.50 9.48 31.88
CA GLY A 391 -14.16 10.59 31.18
C GLY A 391 -13.78 10.71 29.70
N ASN A 392 -12.54 10.37 29.32
CA ASN A 392 -12.12 10.40 27.92
C ASN A 392 -12.85 9.33 27.10
N LEU A 393 -13.10 8.16 27.68
CA LEU A 393 -13.85 7.10 27.01
C LEU A 393 -15.31 7.49 26.81
N GLN A 394 -15.93 8.14 27.81
CA GLN A 394 -17.28 8.67 27.65
C GLN A 394 -17.32 9.74 26.55
N LYS A 395 -16.35 10.66 26.55
CA LYS A 395 -16.23 11.71 25.51
C LYS A 395 -16.11 11.11 24.10
N LEU A 396 -15.28 10.09 23.91
CA LEU A 396 -15.16 9.35 22.65
C LEU A 396 -16.51 8.76 22.23
N ARG A 397 -17.23 8.09 23.14
CA ARG A 397 -18.53 7.47 22.84
C ARG A 397 -19.61 8.50 22.51
N ASP A 398 -19.63 9.63 23.20
CA ASP A 398 -20.59 10.71 22.94
C ASP A 398 -20.36 11.32 21.55
N GLN A 399 -19.09 11.53 21.17
CA GLN A 399 -18.70 12.00 19.84
C GLN A 399 -19.09 11.01 18.74
N LEU A 400 -18.75 9.72 18.91
CA LEU A 400 -19.14 8.65 17.98
C LEU A 400 -20.66 8.61 17.80
N LYS A 401 -21.40 8.61 18.91
CA LYS A 401 -22.86 8.62 18.88
C LYS A 401 -23.41 9.83 18.13
N ALA A 402 -22.90 11.04 18.39
CA ALA A 402 -23.38 12.26 17.75
C ALA A 402 -23.19 12.25 16.23
N ALA A 403 -22.07 11.70 15.74
CA ALA A 403 -21.83 11.52 14.31
C ALA A 403 -22.69 10.41 13.70
N HIS A 404 -22.78 9.25 14.37
CA HIS A 404 -23.60 8.12 13.89
C HIS A 404 -25.09 8.46 13.84
N ASP A 405 -25.62 9.25 14.78
CA ASP A 405 -27.01 9.74 14.76
C ASP A 405 -27.29 10.64 13.53
N LYS A 406 -26.26 11.28 12.97
CA LYS A 406 -26.33 12.04 11.71
C LYS A 406 -26.06 11.20 10.46
N GLY A 407 -25.69 9.93 10.62
CA GLY A 407 -25.32 9.03 9.54
C GLY A 407 -23.89 9.21 9.02
N PHE A 408 -23.01 9.85 9.80
CA PHE A 408 -21.62 10.07 9.40
C PHE A 408 -20.70 8.95 9.87
N ALA A 409 -19.72 8.60 9.05
CA ALA A 409 -18.57 7.82 9.49
C ALA A 409 -17.63 8.69 10.36
N VAL A 410 -16.87 8.07 11.26
CA VAL A 410 -15.93 8.79 12.14
C VAL A 410 -14.47 8.40 11.88
N ARG A 411 -13.60 9.42 11.85
CA ARG A 411 -12.12 9.30 11.82
C ARG A 411 -11.50 10.14 12.94
N TYR A 412 -10.42 9.65 13.54
CA TYR A 412 -9.57 10.47 14.40
C TYR A 412 -8.13 10.44 13.88
N TRP A 413 -7.54 11.62 13.66
CA TRP A 413 -6.12 11.77 13.28
C TRP A 413 -5.27 12.15 14.49
N ASP A 414 -3.94 12.09 14.37
CA ASP A 414 -2.98 12.31 15.46
C ASP A 414 -3.18 11.41 16.69
N VAL A 415 -3.53 10.13 16.48
CA VAL A 415 -3.62 9.14 17.56
C VAL A 415 -2.23 8.90 18.15
N ALA A 416 -2.07 9.10 19.45
CA ALA A 416 -0.75 9.15 20.11
C ALA A 416 0.02 7.83 20.08
N SER A 417 -0.65 6.68 19.95
CA SER A 417 -0.01 5.37 19.88
C SER A 417 -0.83 4.35 19.10
N GLU A 418 -0.15 3.50 18.33
CA GLU A 418 -0.77 2.33 17.70
C GLU A 418 -1.36 1.34 18.72
N GLY A 419 -0.91 1.38 19.97
CA GLY A 419 -1.50 0.58 21.06
C GLY A 419 -2.97 0.91 21.34
N GLN A 420 -3.45 2.06 20.86
CA GLN A 420 -4.84 2.50 21.01
C GLN A 420 -5.73 2.04 19.84
N TRP A 421 -5.14 1.60 18.71
CA TRP A 421 -5.87 1.30 17.49
C TRP A 421 -6.95 0.25 17.65
N GLN A 422 -6.65 -0.86 18.34
CA GLN A 422 -7.64 -1.91 18.56
C GLN A 422 -8.83 -1.40 19.39
N GLN A 423 -8.56 -0.61 20.43
CA GLN A 423 -9.62 -0.01 21.23
C GLN A 423 -10.50 0.94 20.40
N LEU A 424 -9.91 1.76 19.52
CA LEU A 424 -10.68 2.66 18.65
C LEU A 424 -11.60 1.88 17.70
N ILE A 425 -11.10 0.78 17.12
CA ILE A 425 -11.94 -0.14 16.33
C ILE A 425 -13.07 -0.71 17.19
N ASP A 426 -12.75 -1.14 18.42
CA ASP A 426 -13.73 -1.76 19.30
C ASP A 426 -14.84 -0.82 19.75
N GLU A 427 -14.51 0.46 19.94
CA GLU A 427 -15.46 1.52 20.29
C GLU A 427 -16.31 1.98 19.08
N GLY A 428 -15.92 1.63 17.85
CA GLY A 428 -16.72 1.87 16.65
C GLY A 428 -16.23 3.00 15.76
N VAL A 429 -14.94 3.36 15.82
CA VAL A 429 -14.33 4.25 14.81
C VAL A 429 -14.39 3.59 13.43
N ASP A 430 -14.93 4.31 12.45
CA ASP A 430 -15.23 3.75 11.12
C ASP A 430 -14.04 3.77 10.17
N ARG A 431 -13.11 4.71 10.38
CA ARG A 431 -11.90 4.91 9.58
C ARG A 431 -10.72 5.09 10.53
N LEU A 432 -10.03 4.00 10.84
CA LEU A 432 -8.83 4.04 11.66
C LEU A 432 -7.71 4.74 10.90
N ASN A 433 -7.23 5.88 11.37
CA ASN A 433 -6.10 6.59 10.79
C ASN A 433 -4.81 5.82 11.03
N VAL A 434 -4.13 5.40 9.94
CA VAL A 434 -2.93 4.56 10.03
C VAL A 434 -1.73 5.19 9.34
N ASP A 435 -0.62 5.28 10.07
CA ASP A 435 0.68 5.74 9.55
C ASP A 435 1.56 4.56 9.11
N ASN A 436 1.35 3.36 9.64
CA ASN A 436 2.09 2.14 9.27
C ASN A 436 1.14 1.07 8.74
N LEU A 437 1.06 0.95 7.41
CA LEU A 437 0.13 0.03 6.74
C LEU A 437 0.37 -1.44 7.12
N GLN A 438 1.63 -1.85 7.27
CA GLN A 438 1.98 -3.23 7.64
C GLN A 438 1.43 -3.63 9.02
N ASN A 439 1.22 -2.65 9.91
CA ASN A 439 0.72 -2.89 11.27
C ASN A 439 -0.80 -3.04 11.32
N VAL A 440 -1.51 -2.81 10.21
CA VAL A 440 -2.94 -3.14 10.07
C VAL A 440 -3.17 -4.64 10.26
N ALA A 441 -2.18 -5.48 9.93
CA ALA A 441 -2.24 -6.92 10.05
C ALA A 441 -2.45 -7.44 11.49
N LYS A 442 -2.09 -6.67 12.53
CA LYS A 442 -2.30 -7.09 13.93
C LYS A 442 -3.73 -6.95 14.43
N LEU A 443 -4.55 -6.15 13.75
CA LEU A 443 -5.83 -5.68 14.27
C LEU A 443 -6.98 -6.63 13.91
N ASP A 444 -7.90 -6.81 14.85
CA ASP A 444 -9.20 -7.43 14.62
C ASP A 444 -10.20 -6.37 14.15
N PHE A 445 -10.45 -6.33 12.84
CA PHE A 445 -11.43 -5.45 12.22
C PHE A 445 -12.88 -5.99 12.27
N LYS A 446 -13.11 -7.12 12.95
CA LYS A 446 -14.43 -7.78 13.04
C LYS A 446 -15.00 -8.13 11.66
N LEU A 447 -14.13 -8.73 10.83
CA LEU A 447 -14.38 -9.11 9.43
C LEU A 447 -15.41 -10.23 9.24
#